data_AF-A0AAV4UST0-F1
#
_entry.id   AF-A0AAV4UST0-F1
#
_cell.length_a   1.000
_cell.length_b   1.000
_cell.length_c   1.000
_cell.angle_alpha   90.00
_cell.angle_beta   90.00
_cell.angle_gamma   90.00
#
_symmetry.space_group_name_H-M   'P 1'
#
loop_
_entity.id
_entity.type
_entity.pdbx_description
1 polymer ?
#
loop_
_entity_poly.entity_id
_entity_poly.type
_entity_poly.pdbx_seq_one_letter_code
_entity_poly.pdbx_strand_id
1 'polypeptide(L)'
;MSCKDDVALTVTWSIEGISYLKYANVCSSDFYPHSDVDQKYYLKHGMDTSDINFISFYIYNSKQDTIERDYELSILAPNGSPLISRKVTKCLFNEYKHGFSDFVERSENLENRKDEFLKNDTLTLRCRLWESRMSQKIHFFLQKTRPSIDRMHFLWTLDRFSSLTLQDERVASLRTADEGSSYSK
;
A
#
# COMPACT_ATOMS: atom_id res chain seq x y z
N MET A 1 27.62 20.13 -16.82
CA MET A 1 26.39 20.74 -16.27
C MET A 1 25.54 19.62 -15.68
N SER A 2 25.54 19.49 -14.35
CA SER A 2 24.68 18.55 -13.64
C SER A 2 23.29 19.18 -13.57
N CYS A 3 22.36 18.67 -14.38
CA CYS A 3 20.95 19.04 -14.28
C CYS A 3 20.44 18.48 -12.95
N LYS A 4 19.98 19.36 -12.06
CA LYS A 4 19.32 18.92 -10.83
C LYS A 4 18.05 18.18 -11.26
N ASP A 5 17.92 16.93 -10.80
CA ASP A 5 16.68 16.16 -10.96
C ASP A 5 15.59 16.79 -10.09
N ASP A 6 14.98 17.87 -10.57
CA ASP A 6 14.00 18.62 -9.79
C ASP A 6 12.66 17.86 -9.74
N VAL A 7 12.40 17.24 -8.59
CA VAL A 7 11.17 16.51 -8.28
C VAL A 7 10.00 17.48 -8.10
N ALA A 8 8.89 17.26 -8.80
CA ALA A 8 7.68 18.10 -8.67
C ALA A 8 6.88 17.74 -7.40
N LEU A 9 6.80 16.45 -7.06
CA LEU A 9 6.01 15.98 -5.93
C LEU A 9 6.70 14.81 -5.22
N THR A 10 6.83 14.91 -3.91
CA THR A 10 7.27 13.83 -3.03
C THR A 10 6.18 13.50 -2.02
N VAL A 11 5.75 12.24 -1.99
CA VAL A 11 4.83 11.71 -0.99
C VAL A 11 5.57 10.66 -0.18
N THR A 12 5.70 10.87 1.13
CA THR A 12 6.19 9.87 2.06
C THR A 12 5.02 9.35 2.87
N TRP A 13 4.86 8.03 2.91
CA TRP A 13 3.75 7.34 3.53
C TRP A 13 4.25 6.28 4.51
N SER A 14 3.92 6.46 5.78
CA SER A 14 4.26 5.52 6.85
C SER A 14 3.06 4.65 7.24
N ILE A 15 3.26 3.34 7.26
CA ILE A 15 2.26 2.35 7.66
C ILE A 15 2.71 1.74 8.99
N GLU A 16 1.99 2.03 10.08
CA GLU A 16 2.31 1.45 11.39
C GLU A 16 1.67 0.07 11.58
N GLY A 17 2.33 -0.78 12.37
CA GLY A 17 1.83 -2.12 12.68
C GLY A 17 1.87 -3.04 11.47
N ILE A 18 2.85 -2.86 10.59
CA ILE A 18 2.91 -3.58 9.31
C ILE A 18 3.03 -5.10 9.49
N SER A 19 3.58 -5.55 10.62
CA SER A 19 3.66 -6.98 10.93
C SER A 19 2.28 -7.66 11.04
N TYR A 20 1.26 -6.91 11.47
CA TYR A 20 -0.13 -7.39 11.53
C TYR A 20 -0.83 -7.37 10.16
N LEU A 21 -0.25 -6.69 9.18
CA LEU A 21 -0.82 -6.46 7.85
C LEU A 21 -0.13 -7.29 6.77
N LYS A 22 0.49 -8.42 7.15
CA LYS A 22 1.30 -9.25 6.24
C LYS A 22 0.55 -9.60 4.95
N TYR A 23 -0.76 -9.77 5.01
CA TYR A 23 -1.61 -10.14 3.86
C TYR A 23 -2.64 -9.07 3.49
N ALA A 24 -2.57 -7.88 4.11
CA ALA A 24 -3.56 -6.84 3.90
C ALA A 24 -3.15 -5.88 2.77
N ASN A 25 -4.15 -5.42 2.03
CA ASN A 25 -4.02 -4.29 1.12
C ASN A 25 -4.30 -3.00 1.91
N VAL A 26 -3.38 -2.06 1.86
CA VAL A 26 -3.48 -0.76 2.52
C VAL A 26 -3.34 0.31 1.46
N CYS A 27 -4.12 1.38 1.58
CA CYS A 27 -4.02 2.56 0.72
C CYS A 27 -3.58 3.78 1.56
N SER A 28 -2.85 4.69 0.93
CA SER A 28 -2.64 6.03 1.47
C SER A 28 -3.91 6.87 1.31
N SER A 29 -3.93 8.04 1.94
CA SER A 29 -4.86 9.09 1.54
C SER A 29 -4.50 9.61 0.15
N ASP A 30 -5.49 10.26 -0.44
CA ASP A 30 -5.37 10.87 -1.75
C ASP A 30 -4.38 12.03 -1.76
N PHE A 31 -3.73 12.23 -2.90
CA PHE A 31 -2.90 13.39 -3.18
C PHE A 31 -3.05 13.83 -4.64
N TYR A 32 -2.70 15.09 -4.88
CA TYR A 32 -2.95 15.78 -6.14
C TYR A 32 -1.66 16.44 -6.59
N PRO A 33 -1.03 15.99 -7.69
CA PRO A 33 0.03 16.74 -8.34
C PRO A 33 -0.48 18.12 -8.73
N HIS A 34 0.35 19.14 -8.57
CA HIS A 34 -0.06 20.54 -8.77
C HIS A 34 -0.52 20.81 -10.21
N SER A 35 0.02 20.09 -11.19
CA SER A 35 -0.35 20.23 -12.59
C SER A 35 -1.79 19.83 -12.90
N ASP A 36 -2.41 18.96 -12.08
CA ASP A 36 -3.65 18.28 -12.41
C ASP A 36 -4.61 18.26 -11.21
N VAL A 37 -5.26 19.41 -10.97
CA VAL A 37 -6.22 19.60 -9.87
C VAL A 37 -7.35 18.56 -9.89
N ASP A 38 -7.68 18.04 -11.07
CA ASP A 38 -8.73 17.04 -11.25
C ASP A 38 -8.21 15.59 -11.31
N GLN A 39 -6.92 15.33 -11.07
CA GLN A 39 -6.34 13.99 -11.11
C GLN A 39 -5.89 13.55 -9.72
N LYS A 40 -6.61 12.57 -9.18
CA LYS A 40 -6.40 12.03 -7.85
C LYS A 40 -5.48 10.83 -7.92
N TYR A 41 -4.45 10.85 -7.08
CA TYR A 41 -3.53 9.73 -6.92
C TYR A 41 -3.58 9.21 -5.49
N TYR A 42 -3.29 7.93 -5.33
CA TYR A 42 -3.04 7.33 -4.02
C TYR A 42 -2.01 6.21 -4.16
N LEU A 43 -1.34 5.91 -3.05
CA LEU A 43 -0.40 4.80 -2.97
C LEU A 43 -1.10 3.56 -2.45
N LYS A 44 -0.72 2.40 -2.96
CA LYS A 44 -1.21 1.11 -2.46
C LYS A 44 -0.04 0.18 -2.16
N HIS A 45 -0.05 -0.36 -0.95
CA HIS A 45 0.82 -1.44 -0.50
C HIS A 45 -0.05 -2.69 -0.34
N GLY A 46 0.43 -3.84 -0.78
CA GLY A 46 -0.25 -5.10 -0.50
C GLY A 46 0.12 -6.22 -1.44
N MET A 47 -0.81 -7.16 -1.63
CA MET A 47 -0.66 -8.31 -2.51
C MET A 47 -1.47 -8.06 -3.78
N ASP A 48 -0.77 -7.94 -4.91
CA ASP A 48 -1.38 -7.91 -6.25
C ASP A 48 -0.99 -9.14 -7.08
N THR A 49 -0.13 -10.01 -6.54
CA THR A 49 0.28 -11.29 -7.16
C THR A 49 -0.19 -12.47 -6.33
N SER A 50 -0.15 -13.65 -6.96
CA SER A 50 -0.23 -14.94 -6.27
C SER A 50 0.99 -15.23 -5.39
N ASP A 51 2.06 -14.43 -5.47
CA ASP A 51 3.30 -14.67 -4.72
C ASP A 51 3.34 -13.86 -3.42
N ILE A 52 2.93 -14.53 -2.34
CA ILE A 52 2.88 -14.00 -0.98
C ILE A 52 4.27 -13.61 -0.42
N ASN A 53 5.36 -13.99 -1.09
CA ASN A 53 6.71 -13.71 -0.63
C ASN A 53 7.16 -12.30 -0.96
N PHE A 54 6.48 -11.61 -1.88
CA PHE A 54 6.82 -10.24 -2.24
C PHE A 54 5.82 -9.25 -1.70
N ILE A 55 6.31 -8.03 -1.51
CA ILE A 55 5.49 -6.86 -1.25
C ILE A 55 5.31 -6.13 -2.56
N SER A 56 4.06 -5.87 -2.92
CA SER A 56 3.76 -5.02 -4.06
C SER A 56 3.60 -3.57 -3.62
N PHE A 57 4.04 -2.65 -4.47
CA PHE A 57 3.93 -1.21 -4.24
C PHE A 57 3.58 -0.48 -5.53
N TYR A 58 2.47 0.26 -5.49
CA TYR A 58 1.89 0.91 -6.65
C TYR A 58 1.44 2.33 -6.36
N ILE A 59 1.40 3.12 -7.43
CA ILE A 59 0.70 4.39 -7.56
C ILE A 59 -0.56 4.11 -8.36
N TYR A 60 -1.70 4.53 -7.83
CA TYR A 60 -2.97 4.50 -8.52
C TYR A 60 -3.37 5.90 -8.96
N ASN A 61 -4.08 5.97 -10.08
CA ASN A 61 -4.62 7.17 -10.66
C ASN A 61 -6.14 7.00 -10.84
N SER A 62 -6.94 7.99 -10.48
CA SER A 62 -8.40 7.95 -10.63
C SER A 62 -8.88 8.09 -12.08
N LYS A 63 -8.04 8.54 -13.01
CA LYS A 63 -8.41 8.80 -14.41
C LYS A 63 -7.47 8.08 -15.37
N GLN A 64 -8.03 7.48 -16.43
CA GLN A 64 -7.29 6.95 -17.57
C GLN A 64 -6.97 8.06 -18.58
N ASP A 65 -6.24 9.07 -18.14
CA ASP A 65 -5.71 10.09 -19.04
C ASP A 65 -4.28 9.70 -19.42
N THR A 66 -4.00 9.54 -20.71
CA THR A 66 -2.66 9.21 -21.20
C THR A 66 -1.71 10.40 -20.95
N ILE A 67 -1.03 10.36 -19.82
CA ILE A 67 -0.06 11.37 -19.41
C ILE A 67 1.29 10.69 -19.20
N GLU A 68 2.34 11.22 -19.83
CA GLU A 68 3.70 10.75 -19.62
C GLU A 68 4.28 11.36 -18.34
N ARG A 69 4.74 10.53 -17.40
CA ARG A 69 5.40 10.95 -16.17
C ARG A 69 6.58 10.05 -15.82
N ASP A 70 7.59 10.63 -15.19
CA ASP A 70 8.60 9.86 -14.49
C ASP A 70 8.18 9.71 -13.03
N TYR A 71 8.48 8.56 -12.44
CA TYR A 71 8.22 8.32 -11.02
C TYR A 71 9.26 7.40 -10.38
N GLU A 72 9.38 7.49 -9.07
CA GLU A 72 10.27 6.67 -8.24
C GLU A 72 9.46 6.17 -7.07
N LEU A 73 9.50 4.86 -6.87
CA LEU A 73 8.99 4.20 -5.69
C LEU A 73 10.17 3.74 -4.84
N SER A 74 10.11 4.00 -3.54
CA SER A 74 11.18 3.66 -2.61
C SER A 74 10.66 3.22 -1.25
N ILE A 75 11.40 2.32 -0.60
CA ILE A 75 11.28 2.07 0.85
C ILE A 75 12.41 2.83 1.54
N LEU A 76 12.06 3.55 2.61
CA LEU A 76 12.99 4.36 3.37
C LEU A 76 13.43 3.67 4.65
N ALA A 77 14.71 3.80 4.96
CA ALA A 77 15.24 3.53 6.30
C ALA A 77 14.67 4.55 7.32
N PRO A 78 14.80 4.27 8.63
CA PRO A 78 14.34 5.15 9.69
C PRO A 78 14.96 6.56 9.70
N ASN A 79 16.12 6.73 9.07
CA ASN A 79 16.79 8.02 8.88
C ASN A 79 16.29 8.79 7.63
N GLY A 80 15.35 8.20 6.86
CA GLY A 80 14.79 8.77 5.63
C GLY A 80 15.57 8.46 4.35
N SER A 81 16.70 7.76 4.41
CA SER A 81 17.45 7.36 3.20
C SER A 81 16.77 6.19 2.50
N PRO A 82 16.75 6.14 1.15
CA PRO A 82 16.18 5.00 0.43
C PRO A 82 17.03 3.74 0.64
N LEU A 83 16.40 2.66 1.11
CA LEU A 83 17.00 1.31 1.16
C LEU A 83 16.84 0.59 -0.18
N ILE A 84 15.65 0.72 -0.76
CA ILE A 84 15.28 0.17 -2.06
C ILE A 84 14.61 1.30 -2.83
N SER A 85 15.00 1.47 -4.09
CA SER A 85 14.43 2.48 -4.98
C SER A 85 14.33 1.93 -6.39
N ARG A 86 13.19 2.13 -7.04
CA ARG A 86 12.98 1.82 -8.46
C ARG A 86 12.41 3.06 -9.15
N LYS A 87 13.16 3.59 -10.12
CA LYS A 87 12.78 4.73 -10.95
C LYS A 87 12.29 4.25 -12.31
N VAL A 88 11.19 4.83 -12.78
CA VAL A 88 10.62 4.61 -14.10
C VAL A 88 10.55 5.96 -14.80
N THR A 89 11.02 6.00 -16.05
CA THR A 89 11.01 7.20 -16.88
C THR A 89 10.11 7.01 -18.09
N LYS A 90 9.49 8.08 -18.57
CA LYS A 90 8.58 8.11 -19.72
C LYS A 90 7.44 7.10 -19.58
N CYS A 91 6.90 6.96 -18.36
CA CYS A 91 5.78 6.07 -18.11
C CYS A 91 4.51 6.74 -18.61
N LEU A 92 3.78 6.07 -19.51
CA LEU A 92 2.44 6.50 -19.91
C LEU A 92 1.45 6.02 -18.85
N PHE A 93 0.85 6.95 -18.13
CA PHE A 93 -0.21 6.68 -17.14
C PHE A 93 -1.56 6.39 -17.82
N ASN A 94 -1.60 5.42 -18.73
CA ASN A 94 -2.79 5.02 -19.47
C ASN A 94 -3.61 3.92 -18.74
N GLU A 95 -3.10 3.43 -17.61
CA GLU A 95 -3.78 2.46 -16.75
C GLU A 95 -4.10 3.10 -15.38
N TYR A 96 -4.99 2.45 -14.62
CA TYR A 96 -5.33 2.92 -13.28
C TYR A 96 -4.22 2.69 -12.25
N LYS A 97 -3.21 1.86 -12.56
CA LYS A 97 -2.14 1.47 -11.63
C LYS A 97 -0.79 1.37 -12.32
N HIS A 98 0.26 1.86 -11.67
CA HIS A 98 1.66 1.72 -12.09
C HIS A 98 2.54 1.42 -10.88
N GLY A 99 3.50 0.52 -11.01
CA GLY A 99 4.33 0.10 -9.89
C GLY A 99 4.90 -1.29 -10.09
N PHE A 100 5.16 -1.98 -8.99
CA PHE A 100 5.87 -3.25 -8.99
C PHE A 100 5.16 -4.25 -8.10
N SER A 101 4.88 -5.40 -8.70
CA SER A 101 4.23 -6.53 -8.04
C SER A 101 5.18 -7.26 -7.10
N ASP A 102 6.48 -7.18 -7.41
CA ASP A 102 7.62 -7.83 -6.77
C ASP A 102 8.59 -6.80 -6.15
N PHE A 103 8.07 -5.70 -5.59
CA PHE A 103 8.89 -4.54 -5.23
C PHE A 103 10.04 -4.89 -4.27
N VAL A 104 9.74 -5.70 -3.24
CA VAL A 104 10.74 -6.23 -2.30
C VAL A 104 10.35 -7.62 -1.82
N GLU A 105 11.34 -8.51 -1.66
CA GLU A 105 11.15 -9.82 -1.03
C GLU A 105 11.04 -9.70 0.49
N ARG A 106 9.97 -10.27 1.05
CA ARG A 106 9.61 -10.11 2.46
C ARG A 106 10.56 -10.83 3.41
N SER A 107 10.87 -12.10 3.16
CA SER A 107 11.74 -12.93 3.98
C SER A 107 13.13 -12.30 4.11
N GLU A 108 13.75 -11.97 2.98
CA GLU A 108 15.10 -11.43 2.95
C GLU A 108 15.20 -10.02 3.56
N ASN A 109 14.19 -9.17 3.36
CA ASN A 109 14.30 -7.76 3.73
C ASN A 109 13.48 -7.38 4.96
N LEU A 110 12.19 -7.73 5.03
CA LEU A 110 11.36 -7.36 6.18
C LEU A 110 11.51 -8.29 7.38
N GLU A 111 11.83 -9.56 7.17
CA GLU A 111 12.00 -10.53 8.26
C GLU A 111 13.46 -10.56 8.74
N ASN A 112 14.42 -10.77 7.85
CA ASN A 112 15.83 -10.87 8.24
C ASN A 112 16.50 -9.53 8.56
N ARG A 113 16.08 -8.43 7.89
CA ARG A 113 16.65 -7.09 8.07
C ARG A 113 15.65 -6.13 8.71
N LYS A 114 14.81 -6.66 9.61
CA LYS A 114 13.67 -5.94 10.20
C LYS A 114 14.04 -4.56 10.74
N ASP A 115 15.15 -4.44 11.47
CA ASP A 115 15.55 -3.18 12.11
C ASP A 115 15.97 -2.09 11.12
N GLU A 116 16.43 -2.48 9.92
CA GLU A 116 16.76 -1.54 8.85
C GLU A 116 15.49 -1.00 8.20
N PHE A 117 14.49 -1.85 7.98
CA PHE A 117 13.28 -1.50 7.24
C PHE A 117 12.16 -0.93 8.12
N LEU A 118 12.04 -1.39 9.38
CA LEU A 118 10.88 -1.22 10.23
C LEU A 118 11.24 -0.63 11.60
N LYS A 119 11.26 0.71 11.72
CA LYS A 119 11.34 1.34 13.04
C LYS A 119 9.99 1.28 13.75
N ASN A 120 9.95 0.71 14.95
CA ASN A 120 8.71 0.56 15.74
C ASN A 120 7.59 -0.11 14.92
N ASP A 121 7.93 -1.15 14.15
CA ASP A 121 7.00 -1.87 13.28
C ASP A 121 6.31 -0.99 12.22
N THR A 122 6.99 0.09 11.80
CA THR A 122 6.48 1.04 10.81
C THR A 122 7.25 0.93 9.51
N LEU A 123 6.56 0.60 8.41
CA LEU A 123 7.13 0.63 7.06
C LEU A 123 6.95 2.04 6.48
N THR A 124 8.03 2.64 5.98
CA THR A 124 7.97 3.95 5.33
C THR A 124 8.24 3.84 3.84
N LEU A 125 7.23 4.19 3.06
CA LEU A 125 7.26 4.21 1.60
C LEU A 125 7.40 5.65 1.11
N ARG A 126 7.99 5.85 -0.06
CA ARG A 126 8.04 7.15 -0.71
C ARG A 126 7.82 7.01 -2.20
N CYS A 127 6.95 7.87 -2.71
CA CYS A 127 6.73 8.12 -4.12
C CYS A 127 7.29 9.50 -4.47
N ARG A 128 8.03 9.58 -5.58
CA ARG A 128 8.39 10.84 -6.22
C ARG A 128 7.82 10.85 -7.63
N LEU A 129 7.23 11.97 -8.01
CA LEU A 129 6.71 12.21 -9.35
C LEU A 129 7.41 13.43 -9.93
N TRP A 130 7.86 13.30 -11.18
CA TRP A 130 8.44 14.42 -11.93
C TRP A 130 7.47 14.87 -13.01
N GLU A 131 7.37 16.18 -13.16
CA GLU A 131 6.60 16.82 -14.23
C GLU A 131 7.57 17.26 -15.33
N SER A 132 7.26 16.92 -16.58
CA SER A 132 8.16 17.18 -17.71
C SER A 132 8.19 18.64 -18.18
N ARG A 133 7.31 19.53 -17.67
CA ARG A 133 7.01 20.79 -18.37
C ARG A 133 6.84 22.08 -17.55
N MET A 134 6.86 22.10 -16.22
CA MET A 134 6.50 23.32 -15.46
C MET A 134 7.50 23.72 -14.35
N SER A 135 7.49 25.02 -14.03
CA SER A 135 8.25 25.64 -12.94
C SER A 135 7.94 24.97 -11.60
N GLN A 136 8.99 24.44 -11.00
CA GLN A 136 8.98 23.46 -9.92
C GLN A 136 8.49 24.07 -8.61
N LYS A 137 7.27 23.70 -8.20
CA LYS A 137 6.90 23.79 -6.78
C LYS A 137 7.04 22.39 -6.21
N ILE A 138 8.03 22.21 -5.34
CA ILE A 138 8.23 20.92 -4.68
C ILE A 138 7.18 20.79 -3.58
N HIS A 139 6.25 19.85 -3.77
CA HIS A 139 5.27 19.51 -2.75
C HIS A 139 5.74 18.29 -1.95
N PHE A 140 5.67 18.39 -0.62
CA PHE A 140 5.98 17.31 0.29
C PHE A 140 4.74 16.94 1.09
N PHE A 141 4.30 15.69 0.95
CA PHE A 141 3.21 15.14 1.74
C PHE A 141 3.74 14.07 2.68
N LEU A 142 3.43 14.21 3.97
CA LEU A 142 3.66 13.20 4.98
C LEU A 142 2.33 12.57 5.33
N GLN A 143 2.19 11.30 4.98
CA GLN A 143 1.00 10.52 5.23
C GLN A 143 1.30 9.41 6.23
N LYS A 144 0.31 9.07 7.04
CA LYS A 144 0.45 8.05 8.06
C LYS A 144 -0.83 7.25 8.19
N THR A 145 -0.72 5.94 8.01
CA THR A 145 -1.84 5.01 8.18
C THR A 145 -1.59 4.14 9.40
N ARG A 146 -2.56 4.15 10.32
CA ARG A 146 -2.64 3.25 11.48
C ARG A 146 -3.92 2.43 11.30
N PRO A 147 -3.87 1.30 10.60
CA PRO A 147 -5.05 0.45 10.50
C PRO A 147 -5.38 -0.04 11.90
N SER A 148 -6.61 0.27 12.34
CA SER A 148 -7.16 -0.30 13.55
C SER A 148 -7.30 -1.80 13.34
N ILE A 149 -6.67 -2.59 14.21
CA ILE A 149 -6.99 -4.00 14.32
C ILE A 149 -8.35 -4.05 15.01
N ASP A 150 -9.42 -4.04 14.22
CA ASP A 150 -10.73 -4.42 14.73
C ASP A 150 -10.65 -5.91 15.08
N ARG A 151 -10.43 -6.19 16.37
CA ARG A 151 -10.46 -7.54 16.89
C ARG A 151 -11.89 -8.04 16.78
N MET A 152 -12.22 -8.72 15.69
CA MET A 152 -13.44 -9.51 15.62
C MET A 152 -13.30 -10.70 16.59
N HIS A 153 -14.04 -10.63 17.68
CA HIS A 153 -14.22 -11.78 18.56
C HIS A 153 -15.33 -12.66 17.98
N PHE A 154 -14.97 -13.86 17.55
CA PHE A 154 -15.95 -14.88 17.17
C PHE A 154 -16.34 -15.67 18.42
N LEU A 155 -17.50 -15.34 18.98
CA LEU A 155 -18.12 -16.18 20.00
C LEU A 155 -18.92 -17.27 19.30
N TRP A 156 -18.35 -18.47 19.19
CA TRP A 156 -19.05 -19.62 18.62
C TRP A 156 -19.56 -20.51 19.75
N THR A 157 -20.88 -20.58 19.92
CA THR A 157 -21.50 -21.56 20.80
C THR A 157 -21.62 -22.89 20.05
N LEU A 158 -20.83 -23.89 20.45
CA LEU A 158 -20.97 -25.25 19.96
C LEU A 158 -22.08 -25.97 20.74
N ASP A 159 -23.29 -26.01 20.17
CA ASP A 159 -24.35 -26.84 20.71
C ASP A 159 -23.96 -28.32 20.63
N ARG A 160 -24.02 -29.01 21.78
CA ARG A 160 -23.74 -30.45 21.94
C ARG A 160 -22.31 -30.86 21.59
N PHE A 161 -21.33 -30.15 22.13
CA PHE A 161 -19.90 -30.52 22.05
C PHE A 161 -19.65 -32.00 22.41
N SER A 162 -20.40 -32.55 23.36
CA SER A 162 -20.31 -33.95 23.81
C SER A 162 -20.76 -35.00 22.79
N SER A 163 -21.38 -34.59 21.68
CA SER A 163 -21.81 -35.49 20.59
C SER A 163 -20.91 -35.48 19.36
N LEU A 164 -19.83 -34.67 19.38
CA LEU A 164 -18.87 -34.63 18.29
C LEU A 164 -17.99 -35.89 18.32
N THR A 165 -17.91 -36.57 17.19
CA THR A 165 -17.01 -37.69 16.96
C THR A 165 -15.74 -37.20 16.26
N LEU A 166 -14.67 -38.00 16.32
CA LEU A 166 -13.35 -37.67 15.75
C LEU A 166 -13.35 -37.39 14.23
N GLN A 167 -14.45 -37.66 13.52
CA GLN A 167 -14.60 -37.46 12.09
C GLN A 167 -15.56 -36.30 11.74
N ASP A 168 -16.16 -35.63 12.72
CA ASP A 168 -17.10 -34.55 12.46
C ASP A 168 -16.38 -33.24 12.13
N GLU A 169 -16.42 -32.86 10.84
CA GLU A 169 -15.95 -31.56 10.36
C GLU A 169 -17.14 -30.60 10.18
N ARG A 170 -17.09 -29.43 10.81
CA ARG A 170 -18.07 -28.35 10.58
C ARG A 170 -17.39 -27.14 10.01
N VAL A 171 -17.74 -26.81 8.77
CA VAL A 171 -17.28 -25.60 8.08
C VAL A 171 -18.37 -24.54 8.18
N ALA A 172 -18.06 -23.40 8.78
CA ALA A 172 -18.88 -22.21 8.65
C ALA A 172 -18.21 -21.22 7.71
N SER A 173 -19.00 -20.63 6.81
CA SER A 173 -18.55 -19.54 5.96
C SER A 173 -18.87 -18.21 6.63
N LEU A 174 -17.86 -17.35 6.71
CA LEU A 174 -18.02 -15.96 7.13
C LEU A 174 -18.49 -15.14 5.93
N ARG A 175 -19.68 -14.55 6.05
CA ARG A 175 -20.15 -13.52 5.12
C ARG A 175 -19.89 -12.16 5.75
N THR A 176 -19.08 -11.35 5.11
CA THR A 176 -18.97 -9.92 5.43
C THR A 176 -20.29 -9.25 5.06
N ALA A 177 -20.83 -8.44 5.97
CA ALA A 177 -22.05 -7.68 5.71
C ALA A 177 -21.71 -6.48 4.82
N ASP A 178 -21.86 -6.63 3.51
CA ASP A 178 -22.09 -5.49 2.64
C ASP A 178 -23.61 -5.30 2.48
N GLU A 179 -24.04 -4.11 2.90
CA GLU A 179 -25.30 -3.43 2.59
C GLU A 179 -26.63 -3.98 3.16
N GLY A 180 -27.15 -3.26 4.16
CA GLY A 180 -28.60 -3.00 4.29
C GLY A 180 -29.47 -4.09 4.90
N SER A 181 -29.30 -4.41 6.18
CA SER A 181 -30.32 -5.15 6.94
C SER A 181 -31.48 -4.23 7.36
N SER A 182 -32.51 -4.14 6.52
CA SER A 182 -33.86 -3.82 6.99
C SER A 182 -34.47 -5.08 7.62
N TYR A 183 -34.74 -5.03 8.93
CA TYR A 183 -35.52 -6.06 9.61
C TYR A 183 -37.01 -5.88 9.27
N SER A 184 -37.67 -6.97 8.87
CA SER A 184 -39.12 -7.12 8.99
C SER A 184 -39.42 -8.43 9.73
N LYS A 185 -40.44 -8.33 10.60
CA LYS A 185 -40.88 -9.29 11.63
C LYS A 185 -41.13 -10.71 11.15
#